data_AF-A0AAV2H2G9-F1
#
_entry.id   AF-A0AAV2H2G9-F1
#
_cell.length_a   1.000
_cell.length_b   1.000
_cell.length_c   1.000
_cell.angle_alpha   90.00
_cell.angle_beta   90.00
_cell.angle_gamma   90.00
#
_symmetry.space_group_name_H-M   'P 1'
#
loop_
_entity.id
_entity.type
_entity.pdbx_description
1 polymer ?
#
loop_
_entity_poly.entity_id
_entity_poly.type
_entity_poly.pdbx_seq_one_letter_code
_entity_poly.pdbx_strand_id
1 'polypeptide(L)'
;ETVFKVAHFGVNLLNNQNQTDHIPLEKIQKCIVFRMCYYCGLRGSENMFHSCVNCDAVMYCDEECQLKSWKEDHNIWCTKLKRYMQMESQMANLPFEFIKYTTNRNFTLEKLRSLLEKNDVYDKGLWRRECQKTDSKFCLPFGELDSNEKPYALPLEGAVLENPPTEAPALENPLTNWSDYYNFRGFWFDSIICGLLHYPLTLYWIITNSLPKYCNTIFFFLK
;
A
#
# COMPACT_ATOMS: atom_id res chain seq x y z
N GLU A 1 3.82 -26.89 19.10
CA GLU A 1 3.52 -26.47 17.71
C GLU A 1 2.66 -25.22 17.74
N THR A 2 3.24 -24.08 17.37
CA THR A 2 2.55 -22.78 17.39
C THR A 2 1.84 -22.58 16.06
N VAL A 3 0.51 -22.67 16.06
CA VAL A 3 -0.33 -22.44 14.90
C VAL A 3 -0.69 -20.96 14.83
N PHE A 4 -0.18 -20.23 13.83
CA PHE A 4 -0.60 -18.83 13.62
C PHE A 4 -1.94 -18.77 12.88
N LYS A 5 -2.89 -17.99 13.42
CA LYS A 5 -4.16 -17.67 12.75
C LYS A 5 -3.92 -16.62 11.67
N VAL A 6 -4.40 -16.88 10.46
CA VAL A 6 -4.27 -16.04 9.24
C VAL A 6 -4.76 -14.59 9.45
N ALA A 7 -5.63 -14.35 10.43
CA ALA A 7 -6.12 -13.03 10.83
C ALA A 7 -5.01 -12.03 11.26
N HIS A 8 -3.78 -12.49 11.53
CA HIS A 8 -2.67 -11.62 11.96
C HIS A 8 -1.88 -10.95 10.82
N PHE A 9 -2.12 -11.29 9.55
CA PHE A 9 -1.26 -10.87 8.43
C PHE A 9 -1.97 -10.00 7.38
N GLY A 10 -2.71 -8.99 7.83
CA GLY A 10 -3.27 -7.95 6.97
C GLY A 10 -4.79 -8.02 6.82
N VAL A 11 -5.38 -6.83 6.71
CA VAL A 11 -6.82 -6.56 6.71
C VAL A 11 -7.51 -7.34 5.59
N ASN A 12 -8.34 -8.29 5.97
CA ASN A 12 -9.21 -9.03 5.08
C ASN A 12 -10.44 -8.16 4.77
N LEU A 13 -10.37 -7.33 3.72
CA LEU A 13 -11.46 -6.41 3.37
C LEU A 13 -12.66 -7.08 2.69
N LEU A 14 -12.58 -8.36 2.33
CA LEU A 14 -13.59 -8.99 1.46
C LEU A 14 -14.09 -10.38 1.85
N ASN A 15 -13.57 -11.02 2.92
CA ASN A 15 -14.06 -12.37 3.25
C ASN A 15 -14.35 -12.57 4.75
N ASN A 16 -15.63 -12.72 5.07
CA ASN A 16 -16.18 -12.96 6.42
C ASN A 16 -16.20 -14.44 6.82
N GLN A 17 -15.55 -15.34 6.06
CA GLN A 17 -15.52 -16.76 6.37
C GLN A 17 -14.17 -17.17 6.96
N ASN A 18 -14.18 -17.48 8.25
CA ASN A 18 -13.05 -17.90 9.07
C ASN A 18 -12.61 -19.34 8.76
N GLN A 19 -12.02 -19.58 7.59
CA GLN A 19 -11.31 -20.85 7.33
C GLN A 19 -9.81 -20.58 7.28
N THR A 20 -9.11 -20.91 8.37
CA THR A 20 -7.66 -20.77 8.49
C THR A 20 -7.03 -22.11 8.15
N ASP A 21 -6.42 -22.24 6.97
CA ASP A 21 -5.58 -23.40 6.69
C ASP A 21 -4.30 -23.34 7.54
N HIS A 22 -3.96 -24.48 8.14
CA HIS A 22 -2.81 -24.64 9.01
C HIS A 22 -1.57 -24.98 8.18
N ILE A 23 -0.57 -24.08 8.15
CA ILE A 23 0.73 -24.34 7.51
C ILE A 23 1.76 -24.69 8.60
N PRO A 24 2.37 -25.90 8.59
CA PRO A 24 3.42 -26.28 9.54
C PRO A 24 4.68 -25.40 9.41
N LEU A 25 5.16 -24.87 10.54
CA LEU A 25 6.25 -23.91 10.66
C LEU A 25 7.61 -24.42 10.15
N GLU A 26 7.85 -25.74 10.14
CA GLU A 26 9.16 -26.33 9.84
C GLU A 26 9.62 -26.15 8.38
N LYS A 27 8.73 -25.71 7.48
CA LYS A 27 9.06 -25.39 6.07
C LYS A 27 9.18 -23.90 5.78
N ILE A 28 8.98 -23.02 6.76
CA ILE A 28 8.93 -21.57 6.55
C ILE A 28 10.32 -20.98 6.82
N GLN A 29 11.23 -21.18 5.87
CA GLN A 29 12.52 -20.49 5.85
C GLN A 29 12.67 -19.70 4.55
N LYS A 30 12.87 -18.38 4.71
CA LYS A 30 12.88 -17.28 3.72
C LYS A 30 11.51 -16.74 3.32
N CYS A 31 11.39 -15.42 3.29
CA CYS A 31 10.16 -14.68 3.00
C CYS A 31 9.46 -15.19 1.73
N ILE A 32 8.40 -15.95 1.91
CA ILE A 32 7.55 -16.36 0.80
C ILE A 32 6.63 -15.17 0.52
N VAL A 33 6.74 -14.59 -0.68
CA VAL A 33 5.71 -13.69 -1.21
C VAL A 33 4.46 -14.54 -1.36
N PHE A 34 3.48 -14.33 -0.49
CA PHE A 34 2.23 -15.06 -0.58
C PHE A 34 1.35 -14.42 -1.65
N ARG A 35 1.00 -15.21 -2.66
CA ARG A 35 -0.13 -14.89 -3.55
C ARG A 35 -1.42 -15.38 -2.89
N MET A 36 -2.55 -14.82 -3.30
CA MET A 36 -3.86 -15.13 -2.74
C MET A 36 -4.84 -15.49 -3.86
N CYS A 37 -5.57 -16.59 -3.69
CA CYS A 37 -6.69 -16.93 -4.56
C CYS A 37 -7.79 -15.86 -4.43
N TYR A 38 -8.23 -15.32 -5.55
CA TYR A 38 -9.28 -14.28 -5.58
C TYR A 38 -10.63 -14.78 -5.05
N TYR A 39 -10.92 -16.07 -5.21
CA TYR A 39 -12.19 -16.66 -4.77
C TYR A 39 -12.16 -17.10 -3.30
N CYS A 40 -11.34 -18.12 -2.98
CA CYS A 40 -11.35 -18.74 -1.66
C CYS A 40 -10.42 -18.05 -0.64
N GLY A 41 -9.56 -17.13 -1.08
CA GLY A 41 -8.60 -16.46 -0.20
C GLY A 41 -7.40 -17.31 0.22
N LEU A 42 -7.25 -18.54 -0.32
CA LEU A 42 -6.08 -19.40 -0.06
C LEU A 42 -4.79 -18.63 -0.36
N ARG A 43 -3.83 -18.66 0.57
CA ARG A 43 -2.52 -18.02 0.44
C ARG A 43 -1.42 -19.06 0.23
N GLY A 44 -0.48 -18.80 -0.66
CA GLY A 44 0.57 -19.76 -1.00
C GLY A 44 1.70 -19.16 -1.84
N SER A 45 2.66 -19.99 -2.25
CA SER A 45 3.72 -19.56 -3.16
C SER A 45 3.19 -19.33 -4.59
N GLU A 46 3.89 -18.55 -5.39
CA GLU A 46 3.46 -18.14 -6.73
C GLU A 46 3.11 -19.31 -7.66
N ASN A 47 3.86 -20.42 -7.59
CA ASN A 47 3.62 -21.63 -8.36
C ASN A 47 2.33 -22.40 -7.98
N MET A 48 1.67 -22.05 -6.88
CA MET A 48 0.41 -22.66 -6.46
C MET A 48 -0.81 -22.03 -7.16
N PHE A 49 -0.61 -20.96 -7.91
CA PHE A 49 -1.71 -20.22 -8.53
C PHE A 49 -1.49 -20.01 -10.01
N HIS A 50 -2.58 -19.88 -10.74
CA HIS A 50 -2.58 -19.44 -12.13
C HIS A 50 -3.40 -18.16 -12.28
N SER A 51 -2.90 -17.24 -13.10
CA SER A 51 -3.60 -16.00 -13.45
C SER A 51 -4.77 -16.26 -14.40
N CYS A 52 -5.79 -15.40 -14.33
CA CYS A 52 -6.77 -15.32 -15.39
C CYS A 52 -6.11 -14.94 -16.72
N VAL A 53 -6.24 -15.80 -17.73
CA VAL A 53 -5.65 -15.62 -19.06
C VAL A 53 -6.09 -14.32 -19.75
N ASN A 54 -7.26 -13.78 -19.42
CA ASN A 54 -7.77 -12.57 -20.08
C ASN A 54 -7.30 -11.27 -19.43
N CYS A 55 -7.35 -11.17 -18.09
CA CYS A 55 -7.06 -9.91 -17.39
C CYS A 55 -5.68 -9.86 -16.73
N ASP A 56 -5.06 -11.01 -16.43
CA ASP A 56 -3.78 -11.14 -15.68
C ASP A 56 -3.77 -10.47 -14.28
N ALA A 57 -4.92 -9.98 -13.81
CA ALA A 57 -5.02 -9.20 -12.57
C ALA A 57 -5.33 -10.05 -11.32
N VAL A 58 -6.02 -11.18 -11.52
CA VAL A 58 -6.48 -12.08 -10.45
C VAL A 58 -5.92 -13.48 -10.67
N MET A 59 -5.69 -14.20 -9.57
CA MET A 59 -5.14 -15.55 -9.60
C MET A 59 -6.01 -16.52 -8.80
N TYR A 60 -5.93 -17.79 -9.16
CA TYR A 60 -6.73 -18.88 -8.58
C TYR A 60 -5.87 -20.08 -8.25
N CYS A 61 -6.26 -20.84 -7.23
CA CYS A 61 -5.58 -22.09 -6.87
C CYS A 61 -5.95 -23.25 -7.79
N ASP A 62 -7.16 -23.22 -8.36
CA ASP A 62 -7.70 -24.24 -9.26
C ASP A 62 -8.76 -23.65 -10.21
N GLU A 63 -9.17 -24.44 -11.20
CA GLU A 63 -10.19 -24.05 -12.18
C GLU A 63 -11.58 -23.88 -11.56
N GLU A 64 -11.87 -24.61 -10.47
CA GLU A 64 -13.17 -24.53 -9.80
C GLU A 64 -13.38 -23.15 -9.17
N CYS A 65 -12.38 -22.63 -8.47
CA CYS A 65 -12.36 -21.29 -7.90
C CYS A 65 -12.50 -20.22 -8.98
N GLN A 66 -11.85 -20.41 -10.13
CA GLN A 66 -11.98 -19.51 -11.27
C GLN A 66 -13.41 -19.50 -11.83
N LEU A 67 -14.02 -20.67 -12.01
CA LEU A 67 -15.40 -20.80 -12.53
C LEU A 67 -16.43 -20.20 -11.58
N LYS A 68 -16.27 -20.40 -10.26
CA LYS A 68 -17.16 -19.82 -9.25
C LYS A 68 -17.05 -18.30 -9.24
N SER A 69 -15.83 -17.77 -9.15
CA SER A 69 -15.58 -16.32 -9.22
C SER A 69 -16.11 -15.71 -10.53
N TRP A 70 -15.98 -16.40 -11.67
CA TRP A 70 -16.51 -15.92 -12.95
C TRP A 70 -18.03 -15.75 -12.93
N LYS A 71 -18.76 -16.66 -12.27
CA LYS A 71 -20.22 -16.58 -12.16
C LYS A 71 -20.68 -15.49 -11.19
N GLU A 72 -19.91 -15.24 -10.14
CA GLU A 72 -20.28 -14.29 -9.09
C GLU A 72 -20.03 -12.84 -9.51
N ASP A 73 -18.78 -12.48 -9.82
CA ASP A 73 -18.41 -11.06 -9.99
C ASP A 73 -17.29 -10.83 -11.00
N HIS A 74 -16.39 -11.78 -11.21
CA HIS A 74 -15.21 -11.54 -12.02
C HIS A 74 -15.57 -11.29 -13.48
N ASN A 75 -16.62 -11.89 -14.05
CA ASN A 75 -17.03 -11.60 -15.42
C ASN A 75 -17.33 -10.10 -15.67
N ILE A 76 -17.90 -9.41 -14.68
CA ILE A 76 -18.24 -7.97 -14.74
C ILE A 76 -16.96 -7.12 -14.67
N TRP A 77 -15.98 -7.54 -13.85
CA TRP A 77 -14.76 -6.77 -13.60
C TRP A 77 -13.60 -7.12 -14.53
N CYS A 78 -13.60 -8.30 -15.15
CA CYS A 78 -12.48 -8.84 -15.93
C CYS A 78 -11.97 -7.85 -16.98
N THR A 79 -12.88 -7.24 -17.75
CA THR A 79 -12.54 -6.25 -18.77
C THR A 79 -11.93 -4.97 -18.18
N LYS A 80 -12.44 -4.50 -17.04
CA LYS A 80 -11.89 -3.31 -16.36
C LYS A 80 -10.51 -3.60 -15.78
N LEU A 81 -10.36 -4.74 -15.12
CA LEU A 81 -9.09 -5.22 -14.57
C LEU A 81 -8.03 -5.36 -15.67
N LYS A 82 -8.39 -5.92 -16.83
CA LYS A 82 -7.51 -5.99 -18.00
C LYS A 82 -7.00 -4.61 -18.42
N ARG A 83 -7.89 -3.61 -18.46
CA ARG A 83 -7.51 -2.24 -18.79
C ARG A 83 -6.56 -1.65 -17.74
N TYR A 84 -6.75 -1.94 -16.45
CA TYR A 84 -5.83 -1.50 -15.40
C TYR A 84 -4.45 -2.15 -15.55
N MET A 85 -4.39 -3.45 -15.85
CA MET A 85 -3.12 -4.15 -16.10
C MET A 85 -2.38 -3.59 -17.33
N GLN A 86 -3.09 -3.18 -18.37
CA GLN A 86 -2.49 -2.50 -19.53
C GLN A 86 -1.89 -1.13 -19.18
N MET A 87 -2.38 -0.49 -18.12
CA MET A 87 -1.91 0.80 -17.64
C MET A 87 -0.83 0.67 -16.55
N GLU A 88 -0.42 -0.55 -16.17
CA GLU A 88 0.58 -0.80 -15.11
C GLU A 88 1.85 0.04 -15.30
N SER A 89 2.37 0.09 -16.53
CA SER A 89 3.57 0.88 -16.86
C SER A 89 3.39 2.38 -16.62
N GLN A 90 2.19 2.92 -16.89
CA GLN A 90 1.87 4.32 -16.64
C GLN A 90 1.67 4.57 -15.14
N MET A 91 1.04 3.64 -14.42
CA MET A 91 0.84 3.72 -12.97
C MET A 91 2.16 3.62 -12.20
N ALA A 92 3.14 2.89 -12.73
CA ALA A 92 4.48 2.79 -12.18
C ALA A 92 5.39 4.00 -12.52
N ASN A 93 4.95 4.89 -13.42
CA ASN A 93 5.71 6.05 -13.86
C ASN A 93 5.56 7.23 -12.88
N LEU A 94 6.06 7.04 -11.67
CA LEU A 94 6.14 8.09 -10.66
C LEU A 94 7.50 8.81 -10.76
N PRO A 95 7.59 10.10 -10.38
CA PRO A 95 8.84 10.87 -10.51
C PRO A 95 9.92 10.49 -9.49
N PHE A 96 9.69 9.47 -8.66
CA PHE A 96 10.59 9.10 -7.57
C PHE A 96 11.75 8.21 -8.04
N GLU A 97 12.96 8.48 -7.55
CA GLU A 97 14.15 7.75 -8.01
C GLU A 97 14.12 6.26 -7.63
N PHE A 98 13.55 5.93 -6.48
CA PHE A 98 13.46 4.55 -6.00
C PHE A 98 12.39 3.71 -6.73
N ILE A 99 11.52 4.34 -7.54
CA ILE A 99 10.36 3.65 -8.14
C ILE A 99 10.76 2.52 -9.06
N LYS A 100 11.88 2.67 -9.79
CA LYS A 100 12.42 1.66 -10.72
C LYS A 100 12.60 0.30 -10.04
N TYR A 101 12.84 0.30 -8.74
CA TYR A 101 13.06 -0.90 -7.94
C TYR A 101 11.81 -1.31 -7.16
N THR A 102 11.04 -0.34 -6.63
CA THR A 102 9.90 -0.61 -5.74
C THR A 102 8.61 -1.01 -6.46
N THR A 103 8.41 -0.62 -7.73
CA THR A 103 7.25 -1.07 -8.53
C THR A 103 7.54 -2.32 -9.37
N ASN A 104 8.72 -2.91 -9.23
CA ASN A 104 9.06 -4.14 -9.91
C ASN A 104 8.18 -5.29 -9.37
N ARG A 105 7.67 -6.16 -10.26
CA ARG A 105 6.87 -7.35 -9.88
C ARG A 105 7.58 -8.29 -8.90
N ASN A 106 8.92 -8.26 -8.89
CA ASN A 106 9.77 -9.03 -7.99
C ASN A 106 10.14 -8.25 -6.72
N PHE A 107 9.54 -7.09 -6.45
CA PHE A 107 9.78 -6.36 -5.22
C PHE A 107 9.15 -7.12 -4.04
N THR A 108 9.95 -7.34 -2.99
CA THR A 108 9.56 -8.16 -1.84
C THR A 108 9.66 -7.33 -0.56
N LEU A 109 9.05 -7.82 0.52
CA LEU A 109 9.22 -7.23 1.86
C LEU A 109 10.69 -7.21 2.30
N GLU A 110 11.50 -8.20 1.90
CA GLU A 110 12.95 -8.18 2.16
C GLU A 110 13.63 -7.02 1.41
N LYS A 111 13.26 -6.77 0.15
CA LYS A 111 13.79 -5.64 -0.63
C LYS A 111 13.35 -4.30 -0.06
N LEU A 112 12.10 -4.19 0.41
CA LEU A 112 11.62 -3.02 1.14
C LEU A 112 12.43 -2.80 2.42
N ARG A 113 12.62 -3.86 3.21
CA ARG A 113 13.45 -3.83 4.42
C ARG A 113 14.87 -3.36 4.11
N SER A 114 15.55 -3.95 3.14
CA SER A 114 16.91 -3.55 2.76
C SER A 114 16.98 -2.09 2.28
N LEU A 115 15.95 -1.61 1.58
CA LEU A 115 15.86 -0.20 1.19
C LEU A 115 15.74 0.71 2.42
N LEU A 116 14.89 0.37 3.38
CA LEU A 116 14.70 1.16 4.60
C LEU A 116 15.93 1.11 5.52
N GLU A 117 16.60 -0.04 5.63
CA GLU A 117 17.86 -0.19 6.37
C GLU A 117 18.97 0.64 5.73
N LYS A 118 19.08 0.64 4.39
CA LYS A 118 20.06 1.48 3.66
C LYS A 118 19.84 2.97 3.90
N ASN A 119 18.60 3.40 4.09
CA ASN A 119 18.25 4.79 4.39
C ASN A 119 18.20 5.09 5.90
N ASP A 120 18.60 4.13 6.75
CA ASP A 120 18.61 4.26 8.22
C ASP A 120 17.23 4.59 8.84
N VAL A 121 16.14 4.16 8.18
CA VAL A 121 14.74 4.43 8.61
C VAL A 121 13.96 3.17 8.97
N TYR A 122 14.55 1.98 8.81
CA TYR A 122 13.87 0.73 9.17
C TYR A 122 13.46 0.72 10.65
N ASP A 123 12.17 0.47 10.90
CA ASP A 123 11.58 0.43 12.26
C ASP A 123 11.67 1.74 13.07
N LYS A 124 11.87 2.88 12.39
CA LYS A 124 11.96 4.21 13.02
C LYS A 124 10.82 5.13 12.59
N GLY A 125 10.38 5.99 13.52
CA GLY A 125 9.36 7.00 13.25
C GLY A 125 8.13 6.44 12.55
N LEU A 126 7.64 7.14 11.54
CA LEU A 126 6.49 6.72 10.73
C LEU A 126 6.69 5.39 9.98
N TRP A 127 7.92 5.03 9.60
CA TRP A 127 8.23 3.80 8.86
C TRP A 127 8.06 2.53 9.68
N ARG A 128 8.05 2.63 11.00
CA ARG A 128 7.73 1.49 11.89
C ARG A 128 6.36 0.89 11.56
N ARG A 129 5.41 1.71 11.10
CA ARG A 129 4.06 1.24 10.75
C ARG A 129 4.06 0.39 9.49
N GLU A 130 4.91 0.73 8.53
CA GLU A 130 5.12 -0.05 7.32
C GLU A 130 5.93 -1.34 7.61
N CYS A 131 6.78 -1.32 8.64
CA CYS A 131 7.60 -2.44 9.06
C CYS A 131 6.87 -3.30 10.12
N GLN A 132 6.07 -4.28 9.70
CA GLN A 132 5.44 -5.23 10.65
C GLN A 132 6.52 -6.11 11.34
N LYS A 133 7.04 -5.67 12.49
CA LYS A 133 7.74 -6.57 13.42
C LYS A 133 6.69 -7.42 14.13
N THR A 134 6.76 -8.74 13.94
CA THR A 134 5.79 -9.75 14.40
C THR A 134 5.62 -9.86 15.93
N ASP A 135 6.47 -9.20 16.74
CA ASP A 135 6.46 -9.34 18.20
C ASP A 135 6.19 -8.04 18.98
N SER A 136 5.84 -6.94 18.29
CA SER A 136 5.48 -5.72 18.99
C SER A 136 4.08 -5.83 19.59
N LYS A 137 3.98 -6.29 20.85
CA LYS A 137 2.81 -6.09 21.73
C LYS A 137 2.50 -4.59 21.98
N PHE A 138 3.28 -3.68 21.39
CA PHE A 138 3.22 -2.23 21.56
C PHE A 138 3.07 -1.50 20.22
N CYS A 139 2.28 -2.03 19.29
CA CYS A 139 1.76 -1.19 18.21
C CYS A 139 0.77 -0.19 18.82
N LEU A 140 1.25 1.00 19.18
CA LEU A 140 0.41 2.13 19.59
C LEU A 140 -0.73 2.35 18.57
N PRO A 141 -1.89 2.90 18.95
CA PRO A 141 -2.92 3.31 17.99
C PRO A 141 -2.39 4.21 16.86
N PHE A 142 -3.11 4.27 15.73
CA PHE A 142 -2.77 5.20 14.65
C PHE A 142 -2.77 6.64 15.16
N GLY A 143 -1.73 7.41 14.84
CA GLY A 143 -1.56 8.79 15.30
C GLY A 143 -0.87 8.93 16.66
N GLU A 144 -0.57 7.84 17.37
CA GLU A 144 0.18 7.85 18.62
C GLU A 144 1.65 7.45 18.42
N LEU A 145 2.54 8.20 19.06
CA LEU A 145 3.98 7.99 19.13
C LEU A 145 4.37 7.81 20.61
N ASP A 146 5.40 7.02 20.87
CA ASP A 146 5.99 6.97 22.21
C ASP A 146 6.54 8.38 22.52
N SER A 147 6.29 8.87 23.74
CA SER A 147 6.70 10.20 24.18
C SER A 147 8.21 10.42 24.14
N ASN A 148 9.00 9.33 24.12
CA ASN A 148 10.46 9.39 24.05
C ASN A 148 11.01 9.32 22.62
N GLU A 149 10.16 9.15 21.61
CA GLU A 149 10.60 8.91 20.24
C GLU A 149 10.43 10.11 19.34
N LYS A 150 11.40 10.29 18.44
CA LYS A 150 11.29 11.29 17.38
C LYS A 150 10.34 10.79 16.29
N PRO A 151 9.30 11.55 15.93
CA PRO A 151 8.35 11.19 14.86
C PRO A 151 9.04 10.94 13.52
N TYR A 152 10.10 11.70 13.26
CA TYR A 152 10.80 11.74 11.98
C TYR A 152 12.18 11.13 12.12
N ALA A 153 12.39 10.02 11.42
CA ALA A 153 13.67 9.31 11.41
C ALA A 153 14.76 10.03 10.59
N LEU A 154 14.34 10.92 9.69
CA LEU A 154 15.21 11.67 8.79
C LEU A 154 15.36 13.12 9.29
N PRO A 155 16.58 13.62 9.56
CA PRO A 155 16.77 14.96 10.13
C PRO A 155 16.33 16.12 9.23
N LEU A 156 16.66 16.05 7.93
CA LEU A 156 16.35 17.12 6.98
C LEU A 156 14.84 17.21 6.74
N GLU A 157 14.23 16.08 6.41
CA GLU A 157 12.80 15.98 6.18
C GLU A 157 12.02 16.20 7.48
N GLY A 158 12.56 15.76 8.61
CA GLY A 158 11.98 16.02 9.93
C GLY A 158 11.82 17.50 10.19
N ALA A 159 12.84 18.33 9.93
CA ALA A 159 12.74 19.78 10.09
C ALA A 159 11.64 20.40 9.20
N VAL A 160 11.48 19.88 7.98
CA VAL A 160 10.43 20.30 7.04
C VAL A 160 9.04 19.84 7.48
N LEU A 161 8.91 18.66 8.10
CA LEU A 161 7.65 18.13 8.61
C LEU A 161 7.24 18.78 9.94
N GLU A 162 8.20 19.15 10.80
CA GLU A 162 7.97 19.88 12.06
C GLU A 162 7.44 21.29 11.81
N ASN A 163 7.84 21.91 10.70
CA ASN A 163 7.44 23.26 10.32
C ASN A 163 6.65 23.22 9.01
N PRO A 164 5.37 22.77 9.04
CA PRO A 164 4.56 22.70 7.83
C PRO A 164 4.37 24.10 7.23
N PRO A 165 4.18 24.21 5.89
CA PRO A 165 3.87 25.49 5.27
C PRO A 165 2.66 26.16 5.92
N THR A 166 2.80 27.42 6.30
CA THR A 166 1.77 28.19 7.01
C THR A 166 0.60 28.58 6.10
N GLU A 167 0.85 28.66 4.79
CA GLU A 167 -0.14 29.03 3.79
C GLU A 167 -0.65 27.78 3.08
N ALA A 168 -1.97 27.59 3.05
CA ALA A 168 -2.58 26.50 2.31
C ALA A 168 -2.49 26.75 0.79
N PRO A 169 -2.43 25.70 -0.04
CA PRO A 169 -2.49 25.87 -1.50
C PRO A 169 -3.79 26.57 -1.91
N ALA A 170 -3.66 27.62 -2.72
CA ALA A 170 -4.80 28.37 -3.22
C ALA A 170 -5.71 27.48 -4.08
N LEU A 171 -7.03 27.63 -3.93
CA LEU A 171 -7.99 26.88 -4.74
C LEU A 171 -7.95 27.30 -6.23
N GLU A 172 -7.48 28.51 -6.54
CA GLU A 172 -7.27 28.94 -7.92
C GLU A 172 -6.09 28.24 -8.60
N ASN A 173 -5.11 27.75 -7.81
CA ASN A 173 -3.91 27.04 -8.29
C ASN A 173 -3.72 25.75 -7.48
N PRO A 174 -4.61 24.76 -7.65
CA PRO A 174 -4.58 23.53 -6.86
C PRO A 174 -3.33 22.71 -7.15
N LEU A 175 -2.89 21.92 -6.18
CA LEU A 175 -1.79 20.97 -6.39
C LEU A 175 -2.28 19.83 -7.29
N THR A 176 -1.74 19.74 -8.52
CA THR A 176 -2.27 18.81 -9.53
C THR A 176 -1.48 17.51 -9.63
N ASN A 177 -0.22 17.53 -9.21
CA ASN A 177 0.70 16.42 -9.38
C ASN A 177 1.72 16.35 -8.23
N TRP A 178 2.53 15.28 -8.25
CA TRP A 178 3.59 15.04 -7.26
C TRP A 178 4.59 16.20 -7.19
N SER A 179 4.98 16.79 -8.32
CA SER A 179 5.92 17.91 -8.32
C SER A 179 5.37 19.12 -7.58
N ASP A 180 4.12 19.49 -7.83
CA ASP A 180 3.50 20.65 -7.17
C ASP A 180 3.49 20.47 -5.66
N TYR A 181 3.09 19.28 -5.19
CA TYR A 181 3.01 18.98 -3.76
C TYR A 181 4.38 18.94 -3.07
N TYR A 182 5.38 18.34 -3.70
CA TYR A 182 6.71 18.20 -3.10
C TYR A 182 7.45 19.53 -3.09
N ASN A 183 7.33 20.32 -4.15
CA ASN A 183 7.84 21.68 -4.19
C ASN A 183 7.19 22.57 -3.12
N PHE A 184 5.86 22.51 -2.98
CA PHE A 184 5.13 23.24 -1.93
C PHE A 184 5.60 22.86 -0.52
N ARG A 185 5.92 21.59 -0.29
CA ARG A 185 6.42 21.12 1.00
C ARG A 185 7.93 21.30 1.19
N GLY A 186 8.71 21.55 0.14
CA GLY A 186 10.18 21.63 0.22
C GLY A 186 10.89 20.27 0.19
N PHE A 187 10.30 19.25 -0.42
CA PHE A 187 10.89 17.91 -0.57
C PHE A 187 11.45 17.66 -1.97
N TRP A 188 12.44 16.77 -2.02
CA TRP A 188 13.08 16.29 -3.23
C TRP A 188 12.55 14.90 -3.60
N PHE A 189 12.60 14.52 -4.88
CA PHE A 189 12.06 13.26 -5.38
C PHE A 189 12.91 12.01 -5.08
N ASP A 190 14.14 12.22 -4.61
CA ASP A 190 15.08 11.18 -4.18
C ASP A 190 14.87 10.77 -2.72
N SER A 191 14.20 11.63 -1.92
CA SER A 191 13.93 11.35 -0.52
C SER A 191 12.99 10.15 -0.34
N ILE A 192 13.36 9.23 0.56
CA ILE A 192 12.52 8.07 0.85
C ILE A 192 11.15 8.48 1.45
N ILE A 193 11.05 9.68 2.04
CA ILE A 193 9.79 10.23 2.58
C ILE A 193 8.70 10.31 1.51
N CYS A 194 9.07 10.35 0.22
CA CYS A 194 8.11 10.33 -0.86
C CYS A 194 7.15 9.13 -0.77
N GLY A 195 7.67 7.99 -0.29
CA GLY A 195 6.89 6.78 -0.08
C GLY A 195 5.82 6.91 1.01
N LEU A 196 5.98 7.80 2.00
CA LEU A 196 4.95 8.04 3.02
C LEU A 196 3.99 9.17 2.61
N LEU A 197 4.50 10.18 1.93
CA LEU A 197 3.71 11.35 1.53
C LEU A 197 2.83 11.12 0.30
N HIS A 198 2.80 9.90 -0.24
CA HIS A 198 1.89 9.57 -1.31
C HIS A 198 0.41 9.50 -0.87
N TYR A 199 0.13 9.09 0.37
CA TYR A 199 -1.24 9.05 0.88
C TYR A 199 -1.90 10.44 1.00
N PRO A 200 -1.26 11.46 1.61
CA PRO A 200 -1.84 12.80 1.70
C PRO A 200 -2.15 13.44 0.34
N LEU A 201 -1.28 13.29 -0.67
CA LEU A 201 -1.57 13.84 -1.99
C LEU A 201 -2.74 13.10 -2.65
N THR A 202 -2.78 11.77 -2.54
CA THR A 202 -3.88 10.97 -3.06
C THR A 202 -5.21 11.41 -2.44
N LEU A 203 -5.22 11.61 -1.12
CA LEU A 203 -6.40 12.10 -0.39
C LEU A 203 -6.77 13.53 -0.81
N TYR A 204 -5.81 14.45 -0.89
CA TYR A 204 -6.03 15.81 -1.36
C TYR A 204 -6.64 15.82 -2.76
N TRP A 205 -6.11 15.02 -3.68
CA TRP A 205 -6.61 14.91 -5.05
C TRP A 205 -8.03 14.34 -5.10
N ILE A 206 -8.32 13.31 -4.29
CA ILE A 206 -9.70 12.80 -4.15
C ILE A 206 -10.64 13.93 -3.66
N ILE A 207 -10.25 14.69 -2.65
CA ILE A 207 -11.07 15.77 -2.07
C ILE A 207 -11.28 16.95 -3.02
N THR A 208 -10.27 17.32 -3.80
CA THR A 208 -10.29 18.53 -4.64
C THR A 208 -10.76 18.26 -6.06
N ASN A 209 -10.49 17.06 -6.59
CA ASN A 209 -10.71 16.76 -8.00
C ASN A 209 -11.75 15.66 -8.25
N SER A 210 -11.97 14.75 -7.28
CA SER A 210 -12.95 13.66 -7.43
C SER A 210 -14.25 13.99 -6.72
N LEU A 211 -14.23 14.26 -5.41
CA LEU A 211 -15.43 14.49 -4.60
C LEU A 211 -16.32 15.64 -5.09
N PRO A 212 -15.81 16.82 -5.51
CA PRO A 212 -16.66 17.91 -5.97
C PRO A 212 -17.43 17.59 -7.25
N LYS A 213 -16.93 16.64 -8.05
CA LYS A 213 -17.62 16.18 -9.28
C LYS A 213 -18.78 15.23 -8.98
N TYR A 214 -18.83 14.64 -7.78
CA TYR A 214 -19.78 13.59 -7.43
C TYR A 214 -20.64 13.89 -6.19
N CYS A 215 -20.29 14.90 -5.38
CA CYS A 215 -21.03 15.28 -4.17
C CYS A 215 -21.05 16.82 -3.98
N ASN A 216 -22.17 17.47 -4.34
CA ASN A 216 -22.40 18.89 -4.04
C ASN A 216 -22.68 19.17 -2.54
N THR A 217 -22.85 18.13 -1.71
CA THR A 217 -23.44 18.27 -0.35
C THR A 217 -22.41 18.25 0.79
N ILE A 218 -21.17 17.81 0.57
CA ILE A 218 -20.22 17.55 1.68
C ILE A 218 -19.59 18.84 2.24
N PHE A 219 -19.45 19.90 1.44
CA PHE A 219 -18.80 21.14 1.90
C PHE A 219 -19.62 22.01 2.86
N PHE A 220 -20.86 21.63 3.18
CA PHE A 220 -21.66 22.34 4.19
C PHE A 220 -21.26 22.01 5.64
N PHE A 221 -20.53 20.91 5.88
CA PHE A 221 -20.19 20.45 7.23
C PHE A 221 -18.74 20.73 7.66
N LEU A 222 -17.94 21.40 6.83
CA LEU A 222 -16.52 21.69 7.11
C LEU A 222 -16.20 23.20 7.18
N LYS A 223 -17.23 24.05 7.35
CA LYS A 223 -17.09 25.44 7.82
C LYS A 223 -17.42 25.49 9.30
#